data_AF-A0A645H9N1-F1
#
_entry.id   AF-A0A645H9N1-F1
#
_cell.length_a   1.000
_cell.length_b   1.000
_cell.length_c   1.000
_cell.angle_alpha   90.00
_cell.angle_beta   90.00
_cell.angle_gamma   90.00
#
_symmetry.space_group_name_H-M   'P 1'
#
loop_
_entity.id
_entity.type
_entity.pdbx_description
1 polymer ?
#
loop_
_entity_poly.entity_id
_entity_poly.type
_entity_poly.pdbx_seq_one_letter_code
_entity_poly.pdbx_strand_id
1 'polypeptide(L)'
;MVLSIIGVCTDRFSDCYDPNPDYAHITWDDINELIGSGHVEIQNHTYNLHSITKTRTGAAKKKGESLSDYEQLLTEDIGPFQQLIFEKTGITPSTFTYPYGTVCSDSVKILKKLGFKASLTTYGDTNVITRDEDCLFCLNRYNRPHGKSLKGIMEILNKRKK
;
A
#
# COMPACT_ATOMS: atom_id res chain seq x y z
N MET A 1 7.49 -11.83 -4.11
CA MET A 1 7.64 -10.39 -3.78
C MET A 1 6.27 -9.77 -3.66
N VAL A 2 6.06 -8.79 -2.78
CA VAL A 2 4.79 -8.03 -2.73
C VAL A 2 5.04 -6.65 -3.34
N LEU A 3 4.26 -6.30 -4.37
CA LEU A 3 4.31 -4.99 -5.03
C LEU A 3 2.95 -4.30 -4.85
N SER A 4 2.91 -3.20 -4.10
CA SER A 4 1.70 -2.40 -3.92
C SER A 4 1.71 -1.21 -4.87
N ILE A 5 0.73 -1.13 -5.76
CA ILE A 5 0.70 -0.16 -6.87
C ILE A 5 -0.17 1.06 -6.54
N ILE A 6 0.22 2.21 -7.07
CA ILE A 6 -0.53 3.48 -6.95
C ILE A 6 -1.27 3.68 -8.27
N GLY A 7 -2.61 3.70 -8.23
CA GLY A 7 -3.43 3.62 -9.44
C GLY A 7 -3.17 4.75 -10.44
N VAL A 8 -3.20 6.00 -9.98
CA VAL A 8 -2.98 7.16 -10.85
C VAL A 8 -1.61 7.15 -11.53
N CYS A 9 -0.59 6.61 -10.87
CA CYS A 9 0.72 6.46 -11.48
C CYS A 9 0.71 5.35 -12.52
N THR A 10 0.18 4.17 -12.19
CA THR A 10 0.11 3.05 -13.13
C THR A 10 -0.69 3.40 -14.38
N ASP A 11 -1.85 4.05 -14.26
CA ASP A 11 -2.62 4.51 -15.42
C ASP A 11 -1.81 5.49 -16.26
N ARG A 12 -1.24 6.52 -15.64
CA ARG A 12 -0.47 7.55 -16.35
C ARG A 12 0.72 6.97 -17.12
N PHE A 13 1.49 6.06 -16.51
CA PHE A 13 2.66 5.46 -17.17
C PHE A 13 2.26 4.40 -18.19
N SER A 14 1.06 3.82 -18.10
CA SER A 14 0.51 2.96 -19.15
C SER A 14 0.06 3.76 -20.36
N ASP A 15 -0.54 4.93 -20.16
CA ASP A 15 -0.96 5.82 -21.25
C ASP A 15 0.23 6.54 -21.91
N CYS A 16 1.17 7.00 -21.08
CA CYS A 16 2.35 7.74 -21.49
C CYS A 16 3.61 7.01 -21.00
N TYR A 17 4.05 6.03 -21.78
CA TYR A 17 5.21 5.21 -21.45
C TYR A 17 6.51 6.04 -21.37
N ASP A 18 7.09 6.11 -20.17
CA ASP A 18 8.37 6.75 -19.87
C ASP A 18 9.14 5.93 -18.81
N PRO A 19 10.01 4.99 -19.23
CA PRO A 19 10.66 4.02 -18.35
C PRO A 19 11.92 4.57 -17.67
N ASN A 20 11.91 5.84 -17.26
CA ASN A 20 13.04 6.44 -16.56
C ASN A 20 13.24 5.79 -15.17
N PRO A 21 14.42 5.22 -14.86
CA PRO A 21 14.65 4.49 -13.61
C PRO A 21 14.51 5.35 -12.34
N ASP A 22 14.60 6.68 -12.45
CA ASP A 22 14.54 7.57 -11.29
C ASP A 22 13.10 7.87 -10.83
N TYR A 23 12.10 7.75 -11.71
CA TYR A 23 10.74 8.17 -11.41
C TYR A 23 9.63 7.34 -12.06
N ALA A 24 9.97 6.37 -12.92
CA ALA A 24 8.96 5.56 -13.58
C ALA A 24 8.14 4.76 -12.57
N HIS A 25 6.87 4.61 -12.90
CA HIS A 25 6.01 3.63 -12.24
C HIS A 25 5.68 2.52 -13.23
N ILE A 26 5.36 1.36 -12.67
CA ILE A 26 5.01 0.16 -13.41
C ILE A 26 3.71 0.38 -14.22
N THR A 27 3.68 -0.12 -15.46
CA THR A 27 2.50 -0.08 -16.34
C THR A 27 1.58 -1.29 -16.12
N TRP A 28 0.38 -1.27 -16.71
CA TRP A 28 -0.51 -2.42 -16.71
C TRP A 28 0.06 -3.65 -17.44
N ASP A 29 0.87 -3.44 -18.48
CA ASP A 29 1.52 -4.53 -19.21
C ASP A 29 2.60 -5.19 -18.35
N ASP A 30 3.46 -4.38 -17.71
CA ASP A 30 4.46 -4.87 -16.76
C ASP A 30 3.81 -5.63 -15.59
N ILE A 31 2.68 -5.13 -15.08
CA ILE A 31 1.93 -5.79 -14.00
C ILE A 31 1.48 -7.19 -14.46
N ASN A 32 0.92 -7.30 -15.66
CA ASN A 32 0.48 -8.59 -16.20
C ASN A 32 1.66 -9.55 -16.45
N GLU A 33 2.82 -9.04 -16.89
CA GLU A 33 4.04 -9.84 -16.98
C GLU A 33 4.47 -10.38 -15.60
N LEU A 34 4.51 -9.51 -14.59
CA LEU A 34 4.87 -9.90 -13.22
C LEU A 34 3.89 -10.91 -12.62
N ILE A 35 2.59 -10.77 -12.89
CA ILE A 35 1.58 -11.76 -12.50
C ILE A 35 1.84 -13.10 -13.21
N GLY A 36 2.07 -13.06 -14.53
CA GLY A 36 2.37 -14.24 -15.35
C GLY A 36 3.62 -15.01 -14.89
N SER A 37 4.58 -14.33 -14.25
CA SER A 37 5.75 -14.96 -13.65
C SER A 37 5.43 -15.88 -12.45
N GLY A 38 4.31 -15.67 -11.77
CA GLY A 38 3.95 -16.39 -10.54
C GLY A 38 4.81 -16.05 -9.31
N HIS A 39 5.66 -15.02 -9.38
CA HIS A 39 6.59 -14.66 -8.30
C HIS A 39 6.25 -13.34 -7.58
N VAL A 40 5.30 -12.57 -8.11
CA VAL A 40 4.92 -11.26 -7.58
C VAL A 40 3.44 -11.21 -7.25
N GLU A 41 3.13 -10.76 -6.04
CA GLU A 41 1.78 -10.46 -5.59
C GLU A 41 1.53 -8.97 -5.71
N ILE A 42 0.52 -8.59 -6.50
CA ILE A 42 0.12 -7.20 -6.65
C ILE A 42 -0.90 -6.84 -5.58
N GLN A 43 -0.68 -5.69 -4.93
CA GLN A 43 -1.48 -5.24 -3.80
C GLN A 43 -1.90 -3.77 -3.96
N ASN A 44 -2.86 -3.33 -3.15
CA ASN A 44 -3.44 -2.00 -3.28
C ASN A 44 -2.64 -0.95 -2.50
N HIS A 45 -2.24 0.16 -3.16
CA HIS A 45 -1.60 1.30 -2.51
C HIS A 45 -2.34 2.62 -2.74
N THR A 46 -3.68 2.57 -2.78
CA THR A 46 -4.59 3.67 -3.13
C THR A 46 -4.57 4.04 -4.62
N TYR A 47 -5.66 4.61 -5.11
CA TYR A 47 -5.69 5.15 -6.46
C TYR A 47 -4.96 6.49 -6.51
N ASN A 48 -5.39 7.46 -5.68
CA ASN A 48 -4.89 8.83 -5.71
C ASN A 48 -4.73 9.44 -4.31
N LEU A 49 -4.52 8.61 -3.29
CA LEU A 49 -4.23 9.05 -1.91
C LEU A 49 -2.75 8.86 -1.54
N HIS A 50 -1.83 8.95 -2.52
CA HIS A 50 -0.39 8.88 -2.30
C HIS A 50 0.29 10.26 -2.41
N SER A 51 -0.19 11.22 -1.60
CA SER A 51 0.39 12.57 -1.52
C SER A 51 0.42 13.10 -0.09
N ILE A 52 1.27 14.10 0.16
CA ILE A 52 1.32 14.84 1.43
C ILE A 52 0.83 16.26 1.17
N THR A 53 -0.26 16.63 1.83
CA THR A 53 -0.84 17.98 1.78
C THR A 53 -0.83 18.61 3.16
N LYS A 54 -1.18 19.91 3.26
CA LYS A 54 -1.31 20.60 4.55
C LYS A 54 -2.36 19.96 5.49
N THR A 55 -3.33 19.22 4.94
CA THR A 55 -4.48 18.70 5.71
C THR A 55 -4.50 17.19 5.84
N ARG A 56 -3.93 16.46 4.87
CA ARG A 56 -3.87 14.99 4.84
C ARG A 56 -2.49 14.50 4.41
N THR A 57 -2.02 13.47 5.09
CA THR A 57 -0.86 12.67 4.68
C THR A 57 -1.35 11.32 4.21
N GLY A 58 -1.22 11.03 2.92
CA GLY A 58 -1.63 9.76 2.36
C GLY A 58 -3.14 9.49 2.54
N ALA A 59 -3.45 8.27 2.98
CA ALA A 59 -4.80 7.83 3.35
C ALA A 59 -5.18 8.12 4.82
N ALA A 60 -4.37 8.87 5.59
CA ALA A 60 -4.66 9.17 7.00
C ALA A 60 -5.93 9.99 7.15
N LYS A 61 -6.73 9.76 8.20
CA LYS A 61 -7.88 10.61 8.56
C LYS A 61 -7.42 12.04 8.91
N LYS A 62 -8.10 13.08 8.39
CA LYS A 62 -7.75 14.48 8.73
C LYS A 62 -8.27 14.84 10.12
N LYS A 63 -7.64 15.83 10.75
CA LYS A 63 -8.14 16.36 12.04
C LYS A 63 -9.52 16.98 11.84
N GLY A 64 -10.49 16.57 12.66
CA GLY A 64 -11.87 17.06 12.61
C GLY A 64 -12.73 16.45 11.49
N GLU A 65 -12.18 15.54 10.69
CA GLU A 65 -12.95 14.80 9.69
C GLU A 65 -13.95 13.85 10.36
N SER A 66 -15.20 13.88 9.92
CA SER A 66 -16.22 12.97 10.43
C SER A 66 -15.88 11.52 10.02
N LEU A 67 -16.41 10.54 10.75
CA LEU A 67 -16.23 9.15 10.37
C LEU A 67 -16.85 8.85 9.00
N SER A 68 -18.03 9.43 8.72
CA SER A 68 -18.75 9.23 7.46
C SER A 68 -17.95 9.76 6.27
N ASP A 69 -17.42 10.97 6.36
CA ASP A 69 -16.63 11.57 5.27
C ASP A 69 -15.34 10.79 5.04
N TYR A 70 -14.71 10.31 6.11
CA TYR A 70 -13.50 9.50 6.01
C TYR A 70 -13.77 8.13 5.36
N GLU A 71 -14.85 7.47 5.77
CA GLU A 71 -15.29 6.18 5.19
C GLU A 71 -15.65 6.33 3.71
N GLN A 72 -16.37 7.40 3.35
CA GLN A 72 -16.69 7.73 1.97
C GLN A 72 -15.42 7.92 1.13
N LEU A 73 -14.48 8.76 1.59
CA LEU A 73 -13.23 9.00 0.87
C LEU A 73 -12.44 7.71 0.59
N LEU A 74 -12.25 6.87 1.61
CA LEU A 74 -11.51 5.63 1.44
C LEU A 74 -12.24 4.66 0.52
N THR A 75 -13.55 4.57 0.63
CA THR A 75 -14.36 3.66 -0.20
C THR A 75 -14.35 4.10 -1.67
N GLU A 76 -14.46 5.41 -1.94
CA GLU A 76 -14.45 5.98 -3.29
C GLU A 76 -13.07 5.92 -3.95
N ASP A 77 -11.98 5.96 -3.18
CA ASP A 77 -10.62 5.79 -3.73
C ASP A 77 -10.25 4.31 -3.93
N ILE A 78 -10.55 3.47 -2.94
CA ILE A 78 -10.06 2.08 -2.91
C ILE A 78 -10.98 1.15 -3.69
N GLY A 79 -12.30 1.31 -3.57
CA GLY A 79 -13.29 0.40 -4.17
C GLY A 79 -13.19 0.35 -5.70
N PRO A 80 -13.32 1.49 -6.41
CA PRO A 80 -13.13 1.54 -7.86
C PRO A 80 -11.74 1.06 -8.29
N PHE A 81 -10.71 1.28 -7.48
CA PHE A 81 -9.37 0.80 -7.81
C PHE A 81 -9.22 -0.71 -7.70
N GLN A 82 -9.86 -1.35 -6.70
CA GLN A 82 -9.95 -2.81 -6.65
C GLN A 82 -10.58 -3.38 -7.92
N GLN A 83 -11.67 -2.74 -8.37
CA GLN A 83 -12.36 -3.13 -9.59
C GLN A 83 -11.47 -2.93 -10.83
N LEU A 84 -10.78 -1.79 -10.94
CA LEU A 84 -9.86 -1.51 -12.03
C LEU A 84 -8.73 -2.54 -12.11
N ILE A 85 -8.11 -2.88 -10.96
CA ILE A 85 -7.06 -3.91 -10.92
C ILE A 85 -7.64 -5.23 -11.42
N PHE A 86 -8.81 -5.64 -10.93
CA PHE A 86 -9.46 -6.87 -11.38
C PHE A 86 -9.76 -6.86 -12.87
N GLU A 87 -10.29 -5.78 -13.42
CA GLU A 87 -10.59 -5.66 -14.85
C GLU A 87 -9.33 -5.74 -15.72
N LYS A 88 -8.21 -5.16 -15.26
CA LYS A 88 -6.94 -5.10 -16.00
C LYS A 88 -6.11 -6.37 -15.92
N THR A 89 -6.32 -7.19 -14.89
CA THR A 89 -5.37 -8.26 -14.53
C THR A 89 -6.02 -9.58 -14.09
N GLY A 90 -7.33 -9.58 -13.82
CA GLY A 90 -8.06 -10.74 -13.29
C GLY A 90 -7.82 -11.04 -11.80
N ILE A 91 -6.99 -10.26 -11.10
CA ILE A 91 -6.71 -10.45 -9.67
C ILE A 91 -7.39 -9.39 -8.81
N THR A 92 -7.76 -9.76 -7.58
CA THR A 92 -8.24 -8.81 -6.58
C THR A 92 -7.25 -8.73 -5.45
N PRO A 93 -6.62 -7.57 -5.20
CA PRO A 93 -5.73 -7.37 -4.06
C PRO A 93 -6.41 -7.75 -2.74
N SER A 94 -5.73 -8.57 -1.94
CA SER A 94 -6.19 -8.97 -0.60
C SER A 94 -5.56 -8.15 0.52
N THR A 95 -4.53 -7.36 0.20
CA THR A 95 -3.73 -6.63 1.18
C THR A 95 -3.66 -5.15 0.79
N PHE A 96 -3.87 -4.29 1.78
CA PHE A 96 -3.76 -2.85 1.61
C PHE A 96 -2.45 -2.33 2.22
N THR A 97 -1.70 -1.56 1.46
CA THR A 97 -0.50 -0.90 1.97
C THR A 97 -0.80 0.57 2.24
N TYR A 98 -0.58 1.04 3.47
CA TYR A 98 -0.84 2.44 3.82
C TYR A 98 0.21 3.37 3.23
N PRO A 99 -0.18 4.39 2.42
CA PRO A 99 0.73 5.46 2.02
C PRO A 99 1.37 6.12 3.25
N TYR A 100 2.70 6.20 3.23
CA TYR A 100 3.52 6.72 4.33
C TYR A 100 3.34 6.00 5.68
N GLY A 101 2.71 4.80 5.69
CA GLY A 101 2.50 3.99 6.88
C GLY A 101 1.49 4.57 7.88
N THR A 102 0.68 5.55 7.48
CA THR A 102 -0.24 6.26 8.38
C THR A 102 -1.52 5.46 8.66
N VAL A 103 -1.77 5.13 9.94
CA VAL A 103 -2.88 4.25 10.35
C VAL A 103 -3.74 4.89 11.45
N CYS A 104 -5.03 4.57 11.45
CA CYS A 104 -5.92 4.80 12.59
C CYS A 104 -6.91 3.62 12.74
N SER A 105 -7.58 3.52 13.88
CA SER A 105 -8.55 2.45 14.13
C SER A 105 -9.73 2.46 13.16
N ASP A 106 -10.17 3.65 12.75
CA ASP A 106 -11.23 3.82 11.75
C ASP A 106 -10.83 3.22 10.40
N SER A 107 -9.59 3.46 9.96
CA SER A 107 -9.12 2.96 8.65
C SER A 107 -9.07 1.43 8.61
N VAL A 108 -8.65 0.78 9.70
CA VAL A 108 -8.66 -0.69 9.79
C VAL A 108 -10.08 -1.25 9.67
N LYS A 109 -11.06 -0.65 10.35
CA LYS A 109 -12.47 -1.08 10.26
C LYS A 109 -13.01 -0.93 8.83
N ILE A 110 -12.70 0.19 8.18
CA ILE A 110 -13.13 0.46 6.80
C ILE A 110 -12.50 -0.56 5.84
N LEU A 111 -11.20 -0.83 5.94
CA LEU A 111 -10.53 -1.83 5.09
C LEU A 111 -11.11 -3.23 5.25
N LYS A 112 -11.45 -3.64 6.48
CA LYS A 112 -12.15 -4.91 6.73
C LYS A 112 -13.52 -4.95 6.05
N LYS A 113 -14.31 -3.86 6.13
CA LYS A 113 -15.60 -3.75 5.42
C LYS A 113 -15.44 -3.86 3.89
N LEU A 114 -14.33 -3.33 3.35
CA LEU A 114 -13.98 -3.41 1.93
C LEU A 114 -13.43 -4.79 1.51
N GLY A 115 -13.31 -5.74 2.43
CA GLY A 115 -12.91 -7.13 2.13
C GLY A 115 -11.40 -7.38 2.12
N PHE A 116 -10.57 -6.42 2.54
CA PHE A 116 -9.15 -6.70 2.74
C PHE A 116 -8.94 -7.70 3.88
N LYS A 117 -7.91 -8.54 3.72
CA LYS A 117 -7.54 -9.59 4.69
C LYS A 117 -6.30 -9.23 5.50
N ALA A 118 -5.54 -8.24 5.04
CA ALA A 118 -4.33 -7.77 5.70
C ALA A 118 -4.06 -6.30 5.36
N SER A 119 -3.24 -5.65 6.17
CA SER A 119 -2.71 -4.32 5.83
C SER A 119 -1.28 -4.10 6.31
N LEU A 120 -0.53 -3.28 5.58
CA LEU A 120 0.90 -3.07 5.78
C LEU A 120 1.21 -1.60 6.12
N THR A 121 2.03 -1.38 7.13
CA THR A 121 2.53 -0.06 7.57
C THR A 121 4.03 0.08 7.28
N THR A 122 4.65 1.14 7.79
CA THR A 122 6.11 1.36 7.69
C THR A 122 6.76 1.72 9.05
N TYR A 123 6.14 1.37 10.18
CA TYR A 123 6.65 1.76 11.51
C TYR A 123 7.92 1.00 11.93
N GLY A 124 8.27 -0.10 11.25
CA GLY A 124 9.55 -0.79 11.40
C GLY A 124 9.70 -1.51 12.74
N ASP A 125 8.79 -2.44 13.01
CA ASP A 125 8.80 -3.32 14.17
C ASP A 125 8.65 -4.80 13.75
N THR A 126 8.85 -5.72 14.68
CA THR A 126 8.68 -7.16 14.46
C THR A 126 7.20 -7.50 14.48
N ASN A 127 6.74 -8.27 13.48
CA ASN A 127 5.38 -8.79 13.46
C ASN A 127 5.30 -10.11 14.22
N VAL A 128 4.24 -10.29 14.99
CA VAL A 128 3.91 -11.56 15.64
C VAL A 128 2.69 -12.13 14.94
N ILE A 129 2.89 -13.24 14.24
CA ILE A 129 1.81 -13.92 13.50
C ILE A 129 1.15 -14.94 14.43
N THR A 130 -0.16 -14.85 14.53
CA THR A 130 -0.98 -15.74 15.36
C THR A 130 -2.05 -16.42 14.50
N ARG A 131 -2.93 -17.21 15.12
CA ARG A 131 -4.12 -17.77 14.45
C ARG A 131 -5.30 -16.78 14.39
N ASP A 132 -5.20 -15.65 15.08
CA ASP A 132 -6.17 -14.57 14.98
C ASP A 132 -5.90 -13.78 13.70
N GLU A 133 -6.88 -13.73 12.79
CA GLU A 133 -6.78 -13.02 11.51
C GLU A 133 -6.51 -11.53 11.70
N ASP A 134 -6.92 -10.95 12.84
CA ASP A 134 -6.70 -9.54 13.14
C ASP A 134 -5.20 -9.19 13.24
N CYS A 135 -4.33 -10.17 13.52
CA CYS A 135 -2.88 -9.95 13.56
C CYS A 135 -2.28 -9.61 12.17
N LEU A 136 -3.02 -9.83 11.09
CA LEU A 136 -2.60 -9.49 9.72
C LEU A 136 -2.86 -8.03 9.34
N PHE A 137 -3.56 -7.28 10.19
CA PHE A 137 -3.74 -5.84 10.00
C PHE A 137 -2.62 -5.06 10.67
N CYS A 138 -2.19 -4.01 9.99
CA CYS A 138 -1.14 -3.10 10.43
C CYS A 138 0.24 -3.76 10.57
N LEU A 139 0.53 -4.80 9.78
CA LEU A 139 1.83 -5.45 9.76
C LEU A 139 2.93 -4.44 9.43
N ASN A 140 3.95 -4.42 10.26
CA ASN A 140 5.08 -3.53 10.17
C ASN A 140 6.00 -3.91 9.01
N ARG A 141 6.53 -2.90 8.33
CA ARG A 141 7.61 -3.05 7.37
C ARG A 141 8.75 -2.11 7.71
N TYR A 142 9.97 -2.56 7.39
CA TYR A 142 11.16 -1.74 7.51
C TYR A 142 11.42 -1.01 6.20
N ASN A 143 11.45 0.32 6.26
CA ASN A 143 11.85 1.12 5.11
C ASN A 143 13.33 0.92 4.80
N ARG A 144 13.64 0.78 3.50
CA ARG A 144 15.01 0.76 2.98
C ARG A 144 15.34 2.15 2.40
N PRO A 145 15.89 3.08 3.19
CA PRO A 145 16.24 4.41 2.69
C PRO A 145 17.34 4.33 1.64
N HIS A 146 17.30 5.25 0.68
CA HIS A 146 18.33 5.42 -0.34
C HIS A 146 19.71 5.67 0.29
N GLY A 147 20.76 5.15 -0.34
CA GLY A 147 22.15 5.38 0.08
C GLY A 147 22.61 4.61 1.34
N LYS A 148 21.78 3.74 1.93
CA LYS A 148 22.22 2.87 3.03
C LYS A 148 22.69 1.50 2.53
N SER A 149 23.85 1.07 3.02
CA SER A 149 24.36 -0.29 2.79
C SER A 149 23.51 -1.32 3.54
N LEU A 150 23.59 -2.58 3.09
CA LEU A 150 22.94 -3.71 3.78
C LEU A 150 23.36 -3.79 5.26
N LYS A 151 24.64 -3.57 5.55
CA LYS A 151 25.15 -3.51 6.92
C LYS A 151 24.43 -2.45 7.76
N GLY A 152 24.29 -1.24 7.22
CA GLY A 152 23.59 -0.16 7.90
C GLY A 152 22.11 -0.46 8.16
N ILE A 153 21.44 -1.16 7.24
CA ILE A 153 20.06 -1.62 7.43
C ILE A 153 19.99 -2.66 8.55
N MET A 154 20.88 -3.67 8.55
CA MET A 154 20.91 -4.71 9.57
C MET A 154 21.18 -4.15 10.98
N GLU A 155 22.02 -3.13 11.10
CA GLU A 155 22.26 -2.45 12.39
C GLU A 155 21.01 -1.75 12.93
N ILE A 156 20.18 -1.15 12.07
CA ILE A 156 18.89 -0.55 12.46
C ILE A 156 17.93 -1.63 12.98
N LEU A 157 17.86 -2.77 12.30
CA LEU A 157 17.02 -3.91 12.70
C LEU A 157 17.42 -4.44 14.08
N ASN A 158 18.72 -4.57 14.34
CA ASN A 158 19.22 -5.14 15.60
C ASN A 158 19.10 -4.20 16.79
N LYS A 159 19.14 -2.88 16.59
CA LYS A 159 18.99 -1.90 17.68
C LYS A 159 17.58 -1.82 18.25
N ARG A 160 16.56 -2.18 17.47
CA ARG A 160 15.14 -2.15 17.89
C ARG A 160 14.66 -3.43 18.59
N LYS A 161 15.51 -4.46 18.68
CA LYS A 161 15.21 -5.74 19.35
C LYS A 161 15.55 -5.76 20.86
N LYS A 162 15.93 -4.62 21.43
CA LYS A 162 16.20 -4.43 22.86
C LYS A 162 15.11 -3.57 23.47
#